data_AF-A0A8X7SBL7-F1
#
_entry.id   AF-A0A8X7SBL7-F1
#
_cell.length_a   1.000
_cell.length_b   1.000
_cell.length_c   1.000
_cell.angle_alpha   90.00
_cell.angle_beta   90.00
_cell.angle_gamma   90.00
#
_symmetry.space_group_name_H-M   'P 1'
#
loop_
_entity.id
_entity.type
_entity.pdbx_description
1 polymer ?
#
loop_
_entity_poly.entity_id
_entity_poly.type
_entity_poly.pdbx_seq_one_letter_code
_entity_poly.pdbx_strand_id
1 'polypeptide(L)'
;MKQNKFFDIIDARIRDTCKPEQVMVVANLARRCLNSKGKKRPYMKEVYTELEKICSFSEDSIMVKIESGDDEEEEGMNMIEIDDSWTIAVTAPAHSIVPSSSLSDVEPLFPRTTW
;
A
#
# COMPACT_ATOMS: atom_id res chain seq x y z
N MET A 1 6.50 9.51 -12.18
CA MET A 1 5.62 10.14 -13.19
C MET A 1 6.11 11.57 -13.39
N LYS A 2 6.63 11.89 -14.57
CA LYS A 2 6.93 13.28 -14.93
C LYS A 2 5.61 13.95 -15.30
N GLN A 3 5.35 15.17 -14.84
CA GLN A 3 4.08 15.88 -15.06
C GLN A 3 3.72 15.99 -16.54
N ASN A 4 4.73 16.12 -17.41
CA ASN A 4 4.57 16.22 -18.86
C ASN A 4 4.13 14.92 -19.56
N LYS A 5 4.19 13.76 -18.90
CA LYS A 5 3.69 12.48 -19.46
C LYS A 5 2.43 11.98 -18.76
N PHE A 6 1.85 12.79 -17.87
CA PHE A 6 0.71 12.37 -17.08
C PHE A 6 -0.50 12.06 -17.98
N PHE A 7 -0.89 13.02 -18.83
CA PHE A 7 -2.06 12.91 -19.69
C PHE A 7 -1.95 11.86 -20.81
N ASP A 8 -0.73 11.44 -21.12
CA ASP A 8 -0.46 10.43 -22.16
C ASP A 8 -0.76 9.01 -21.69
N ILE A 9 -0.71 8.76 -20.37
CA ILE A 9 -0.85 7.40 -19.81
C ILE A 9 -2.20 7.14 -19.14
N ILE A 10 -3.00 8.20 -18.91
CA ILE A 10 -4.33 8.06 -18.33
C ILE A 10 -5.26 7.42 -19.37
N ASP A 11 -6.04 6.43 -18.93
CA ASP A 11 -7.08 5.80 -19.76
C ASP A 11 -8.00 6.89 -20.34
N ALA A 12 -8.25 6.82 -21.65
CA ALA A 12 -9.04 7.83 -22.35
C ALA A 12 -10.41 8.08 -21.69
N ARG A 13 -11.04 7.03 -21.15
CA ARG A 13 -12.33 7.16 -20.45
C ARG A 13 -12.21 8.08 -19.24
N ILE A 14 -11.16 7.91 -18.44
CA ILE A 14 -10.90 8.73 -17.25
C ILE A 14 -10.55 10.16 -17.64
N ARG A 15 -9.71 10.33 -18.68
CA ARG A 15 -9.32 11.66 -19.18
C ARG A 15 -10.54 12.47 -19.65
N ASP A 16 -11.51 11.83 -20.28
CA ASP A 16 -12.63 12.52 -20.90
C ASP A 16 -13.83 12.72 -19.94
N THR A 17 -13.91 11.97 -18.83
CA THR A 17 -15.03 12.07 -17.86
C THR A 17 -14.66 12.65 -16.50
N CYS A 18 -13.40 12.64 -16.10
CA CYS A 18 -12.98 13.08 -14.76
C CYS A 18 -12.24 14.42 -14.80
N LYS A 19 -12.34 15.18 -13.70
CA LYS A 19 -11.58 16.42 -13.53
C LYS A 19 -10.08 16.11 -13.45
N PRO A 20 -9.23 16.71 -14.30
CA PRO A 20 -7.81 16.36 -14.37
C PRO A 20 -7.06 16.60 -13.05
N GLU A 21 -7.51 17.57 -12.24
CA GLU A 21 -6.96 17.86 -10.92
C GLU A 21 -7.17 16.69 -9.95
N GLN A 22 -8.37 16.11 -9.92
CA GLN A 22 -8.69 14.94 -9.08
C GLN A 22 -7.85 13.74 -9.50
N VAL A 23 -7.76 13.47 -10.81
CA VAL A 23 -6.97 12.35 -11.35
C VAL A 23 -5.49 12.55 -11.01
N MET A 24 -4.98 13.78 -11.05
CA MET A 24 -3.60 14.08 -10.69
C MET A 24 -3.30 13.82 -9.21
N VAL A 25 -4.23 14.13 -8.30
CA VAL A 25 -4.06 13.83 -6.86
C VAL A 25 -4.00 12.32 -6.63
N VAL A 26 -4.93 11.55 -7.22
CA VAL A 26 -4.94 10.08 -7.12
C VAL A 26 -3.67 9.47 -7.71
N ALA A 27 -3.19 9.96 -8.86
CA ALA A 27 -1.97 9.46 -9.46
C ALA A 27 -0.72 9.78 -8.63
N ASN A 28 -0.69 10.93 -7.95
CA ASN A 28 0.40 11.25 -7.02
C ASN A 28 0.42 10.31 -5.80
N LEU A 29 -0.76 9.93 -5.29
CA LEU A 29 -0.88 8.88 -4.27
C LEU A 29 -0.39 7.53 -4.80
N ALA A 30 -0.84 7.11 -5.99
CA ALA A 30 -0.38 5.88 -6.63
C ALA A 30 1.14 5.87 -6.85
N ARG A 31 1.73 7.01 -7.24
CA ARG A 31 3.19 7.18 -7.39
C ARG A 31 3.94 6.92 -6.08
N ARG A 32 3.41 7.37 -4.94
CA ARG A 32 4.00 7.08 -3.62
C ARG A 32 3.84 5.61 -3.23
N CYS A 33 2.67 5.01 -3.48
CA CYS A 33 2.44 3.58 -3.23
C CYS A 33 3.38 2.68 -4.05
N LEU A 34 3.71 3.09 -5.28
CA LEU A 34 4.58 2.36 -6.21
C LEU A 34 6.07 2.74 -6.08
N ASN A 35 6.48 3.40 -5.00
CA ASN A 35 7.90 3.74 -4.79
C ASN A 35 8.77 2.47 -4.82
N SER A 36 9.87 2.50 -5.56
CA SER A 36 10.82 1.38 -5.64
C SER A 36 11.49 1.12 -4.28
N LYS A 37 11.70 2.16 -3.47
CA LYS A 37 12.17 2.06 -2.09
C LYS A 37 10.98 1.72 -1.18
N GLY A 38 10.88 0.46 -0.76
CA GLY A 38 9.76 -0.04 0.06
C GLY A 38 9.51 0.76 1.34
N LYS A 39 10.59 1.22 2.01
CA LYS A 39 10.51 2.06 3.22
C LYS A 39 9.89 3.45 2.98
N LYS A 40 9.87 3.93 1.72
CA LYS A 40 9.24 5.20 1.33
C LYS A 40 7.78 5.02 0.91
N ARG A 41 7.25 3.79 0.86
CA ARG A 41 5.83 3.55 0.55
C ARG A 41 4.98 3.93 1.76
N PRO A 42 3.83 4.60 1.55
CA PRO A 42 2.91 4.92 2.64
C PRO A 42 2.31 3.64 3.24
N TYR A 43 1.93 3.72 4.51
CA TYR A 43 1.14 2.68 5.17
C TYR A 43 -0.29 2.69 4.63
N MET A 44 -0.95 1.52 4.60
CA MET A 44 -2.32 1.43 4.07
C MET A 44 -3.32 2.32 4.81
N LYS A 45 -3.09 2.58 6.11
CA LYS A 45 -3.90 3.54 6.88
C LYS A 45 -3.81 4.96 6.32
N GLU A 46 -2.61 5.39 5.93
CA GLU A 46 -2.38 6.71 5.31
C GLU A 46 -3.03 6.76 3.92
N VAL A 47 -2.87 5.70 3.12
CA VAL A 47 -3.52 5.57 1.80
C VAL A 47 -5.04 5.66 1.93
N TYR A 48 -5.63 4.95 2.89
CA TYR A 48 -7.07 5.01 3.16
C TYR A 48 -7.51 6.43 3.54
N THR A 49 -6.84 7.06 4.49
CA THR A 49 -7.19 8.42 4.94
C THR A 49 -7.05 9.45 3.81
N GLU A 50 -6.06 9.28 2.93
CA GLU A 50 -5.93 10.16 1.76
C GLU A 50 -7.03 9.95 0.73
N LEU A 51 -7.39 8.70 0.44
CA LEU A 51 -8.52 8.41 -0.45
C LEU A 51 -9.84 8.92 0.11
N GLU A 52 -10.07 8.77 1.41
CA GLU A 52 -11.25 9.30 2.08
C GLU A 52 -11.33 10.82 1.93
N LYS A 53 -10.21 11.53 2.09
CA LYS A 53 -10.13 12.97 1.83
C LYS A 53 -10.46 13.29 0.37
N ILE A 54 -9.82 12.61 -0.58
CA ILE A 54 -10.05 12.82 -2.03
C ILE A 54 -11.52 12.64 -2.39
N CYS A 55 -12.18 11.60 -1.86
CA CYS A 55 -13.60 11.34 -2.08
C CYS A 55 -14.51 12.34 -1.37
N SER A 56 -14.07 12.89 -0.24
CA SER A 56 -14.86 13.84 0.57
C SER A 56 -14.77 15.28 0.07
N PHE A 57 -13.75 15.63 -0.72
CA PHE A 57 -13.66 16.94 -1.37
C PHE A 57 -14.72 17.04 -2.47
N SER A 58 -15.81 17.74 -2.14
CA SER A 58 -16.78 18.19 -3.15
C SER A 58 -16.07 19.06 -4.18
N GLU A 59 -16.62 19.04 -5.39
CA GLU A 59 -16.11 19.49 -6.68
C GLU A 59 -15.38 20.85 -6.78
N ASP A 60 -15.39 21.69 -5.74
CA ASP A 60 -14.94 23.08 -5.73
C ASP A 60 -13.69 23.38 -4.86
N SER A 61 -13.20 22.45 -4.01
CA SER A 61 -12.23 22.81 -2.95
C SER A 61 -10.88 22.08 -2.98
N ILE A 62 -10.41 21.64 -4.14
CA ILE A 62 -9.12 20.94 -4.24
C ILE A 62 -7.96 21.94 -4.20
N MET A 63 -7.57 22.36 -2.98
CA MET A 63 -6.29 23.02 -2.75
C MET A 63 -5.18 21.97 -2.68
N VAL A 64 -4.47 21.77 -3.80
CA VAL A 64 -3.30 20.90 -3.83
C VAL A 64 -2.08 21.71 -3.39
N LYS A 65 -1.58 21.48 -2.18
CA LYS A 65 -0.17 21.74 -1.88
C LYS A 65 0.65 20.62 -2.53
N ILE A 66 1.10 20.85 -3.76
CA ILE A 66 2.07 19.99 -4.43
C ILE A 66 3.44 20.35 -3.84
N GLU A 67 3.81 19.73 -2.73
CA GLU A 67 5.24 19.68 -2.38
C GLU A 67 5.90 18.65 -3.29
N SER A 68 6.54 19.16 -4.34
CA SER A 68 7.51 18.39 -5.11
C SER A 68 8.77 18.32 -4.25
N GLY A 69 8.80 17.37 -3.32
CA GLY A 69 10.03 16.96 -2.68
C GLY A 69 10.87 16.28 -3.74
N ASP A 70 11.75 17.04 -4.37
CA ASP A 70 12.87 16.48 -5.11
C ASP A 70 13.72 15.72 -4.09
N ASP A 71 13.72 14.39 -4.22
CA ASP A 71 14.58 13.51 -3.44
C ASP A 71 16.03 13.76 -3.88
N GLU A 72 16.70 14.76 -3.29
CA GLU A 72 18.16 14.82 -3.29
C GLU A 72 18.70 13.62 -2.49
N GLU A 73 19.76 13.02 -3.03
CA GLU A 73 20.41 11.82 -2.51
C GLU A 73 21.09 12.12 -1.17
N GLU A 74 20.63 11.48 -0.10
CA GLU A 74 21.46 11.26 1.09
C GLU A 74 21.75 9.75 1.19
N GLU A 75 22.94 9.37 0.73
CA GLU A 75 23.62 8.17 1.19
C GLU A 75 24.02 8.39 2.66
N GLY A 76 23.37 7.67 3.56
CA GLY A 76 23.68 7.70 4.98
C GLY A 76 23.38 6.35 5.61
N MET A 77 24.43 5.54 5.78
CA MET A 77 24.40 4.24 6.43
C MET A 77 23.85 4.34 7.87
N ASN A 78 22.91 3.47 8.24
CA ASN A 78 22.82 2.98 9.61
C ASN A 78 22.33 1.52 9.61
N MET A 79 23.26 0.61 9.90
CA MET A 79 23.00 -0.75 10.37
C MET A 79 22.35 -0.66 11.75
N ILE A 80 21.06 -0.96 11.84
CA ILE A 80 20.50 -1.41 13.10
C ILE A 80 20.81 -2.91 13.17
N GLU A 81 21.92 -3.23 13.81
CA GLU A 81 22.23 -4.57 14.31
C GLU A 81 21.26 -4.83 15.49
N ILE A 82 20.18 -5.56 15.22
CA ILE A 82 19.37 -6.14 16.30
C ILE A 82 19.91 -7.54 16.51
N ASP A 83 20.65 -7.64 17.60
CA ASP A 83 21.15 -8.85 18.25
C ASP A 83 20.03 -9.91 18.40
N ASP A 84 20.29 -11.08 17.82
CA ASP A 84 19.44 -12.28 17.87
C ASP A 84 19.54 -12.94 19.26
N SER A 85 18.96 -12.33 20.30
CA SER A 85 19.06 -12.86 21.67
C SER A 85 17.72 -13.28 22.28
N TRP A 86 17.06 -14.31 21.75
CA TRP A 86 16.14 -15.17 22.54
C TRP A 86 16.29 -16.66 22.18
N THR A 87 17.50 -17.21 22.35
CA THR A 87 17.65 -18.64 22.68
C THR A 87 17.47 -18.84 24.18
N ILE A 88 16.24 -19.14 24.60
CA ILE A 88 16.02 -19.92 25.82
C ILE A 88 15.19 -21.12 25.39
N ALA A 89 15.84 -22.26 25.34
CA ALA A 89 15.19 -23.56 25.25
C ALA A 89 14.25 -23.70 26.45
N VAL A 90 12.94 -23.56 26.20
CA VAL A 90 11.91 -23.96 27.15
C VAL A 90 11.44 -25.35 26.73
N THR A 91 11.96 -26.35 27.41
CA THR A 91 11.52 -27.74 27.30
C THR A 91 10.01 -27.82 27.55
N ALA A 92 9.28 -28.46 26.63
CA ALA A 92 7.82 -28.59 26.67
C ALA A 92 7.34 -29.36 27.92
N PRO A 93 6.36 -28.86 28.69
CA PRO A 93 5.54 -29.72 29.52
C PRO A 93 4.62 -30.52 28.59
N ALA A 94 4.78 -31.84 28.60
CA ALA A 94 3.83 -32.76 27.99
C ALA A 94 2.45 -32.53 28.63
N HIS A 95 1.56 -31.86 27.91
CA HIS A 95 0.14 -31.80 28.26
C HIS A 95 -0.62 -32.72 27.31
N SER A 96 -1.49 -33.51 27.92
CA SER A 96 -2.28 -34.59 27.35
C SER A 96 -2.92 -34.27 26.01
N ILE A 97 -2.76 -35.22 25.08
CA ILE A 97 -3.52 -35.31 23.83
C ILE A 97 -5.02 -35.33 24.16
N VAL A 98 -5.72 -34.29 23.77
CA VAL A 98 -7.16 -34.32 23.49
C VAL A 98 -7.32 -33.86 22.05
N PRO A 99 -7.77 -34.71 21.11
CA PRO A 99 -8.00 -34.28 19.75
C PRO A 99 -9.36 -33.55 19.73
N SER A 100 -9.35 -32.23 19.88
CA SER A 100 -10.48 -31.44 19.42
C SER A 100 -10.25 -31.13 17.95
N SER A 101 -10.73 -32.04 17.09
CA SER A 101 -10.89 -31.79 15.67
C SER A 101 -11.89 -30.65 15.49
N SER A 102 -11.40 -29.44 15.26
CA SER A 102 -12.18 -28.39 14.62
C SER A 102 -11.52 -28.07 13.30
N LEU A 103 -11.62 -29.03 12.39
CA LEU A 103 -11.31 -28.86 10.97
C LEU A 103 -12.49 -28.07 10.38
N SER A 104 -12.47 -26.75 10.45
CA SER A 104 -13.37 -25.96 9.62
C SER A 104 -12.84 -26.04 8.19
N ASP A 105 -13.33 -27.05 7.49
CA ASP A 105 -13.21 -27.20 6.04
C ASP A 105 -13.81 -25.94 5.41
N VAL A 106 -12.95 -25.03 4.93
CA VAL A 106 -13.41 -23.90 4.12
C VAL A 106 -13.55 -24.42 2.71
N GLU A 107 -14.77 -24.84 2.39
CA GLU A 107 -15.16 -25.22 1.04
C GLU A 107 -14.97 -24.01 0.10
N PRO A 108 -14.12 -24.10 -0.94
CA PRO A 108 -13.96 -23.02 -1.89
C PRO A 108 -15.22 -22.92 -2.77
N LEU A 109 -15.85 -21.74 -2.81
CA LEU A 109 -17.07 -21.46 -3.56
C LEU A 109 -16.97 -21.60 -5.10
N PHE A 110 -15.82 -22.03 -5.63
CA PHE A 110 -15.64 -22.26 -7.06
C PHE A 110 -14.76 -23.50 -7.32
N PRO A 111 -15.23 -24.46 -8.14
CA PRO A 111 -14.37 -25.56 -8.58
C PRO A 111 -13.23 -25.01 -9.43
N ARG A 112 -11.99 -25.45 -9.13
CA ARG A 112 -10.83 -25.22 -9.99
C ARG A 112 -11.03 -25.98 -11.30
N THR A 113 -11.44 -25.28 -12.35
CA THR A 113 -11.32 -25.78 -13.73
C THR A 113 -9.84 -25.84 -14.09
N THR A 114 -9.31 -27.06 -14.25
CA THR A 114 -7.98 -27.31 -14.81
C THR A 114 -8.16 -27.75 -16.25
N TRP A 115 -7.82 -26.89 -17.20
CA TRP A 115 -7.53 -27.24 -18.59
C TRP A 115 -6.22 -26.55 -18.96
#